data_AF-A0A953ARX5-F1
#
_entry.id   AF-A0A953ARX5-F1
#
_cell.length_a   1.000
_cell.length_b   1.000
_cell.length_c   1.000
_cell.angle_alpha   90.00
_cell.angle_beta   90.00
_cell.angle_gamma   90.00
#
_symmetry.space_group_name_H-M   'P 1'
#
loop_
_entity.id
_entity.type
_entity.pdbx_description
1 polymer ?
#
loop_
_entity_poly.entity_id
_entity_poly.type
_entity_poly.pdbx_seq_one_letter_code
_entity_poly.pdbx_strand_id
1 'polypeptide(L)'
;MHNAPRLVVAAGLVTATVAASGAEIAPIAQAEATLRTECLLTAADPKNPWALAHGIVALGPAFAAADGRRAQDVIVRDFVHRVDAQRTDGGVDRTVFTFDRYAPDHTPIEPHANLLIKSLVLAGLKDTQAWETPSGKVTLGDLVKGVELGFTHVPQNELYWEDVGWTLDLLAERHTPARSRFVNTRGETVDLIDVMNDALAYLELAQKDLAEGMDQHRPEVPKRKQGIYAHACGGLHLIQAINHWARFPQVRKAWGKRWERQIDVLFYRLGSEQRQYDAAWAQAQKMPQFKLPIAVQRVKFYGHFLETVGRLKKENGYRFDAKQKAAIDHARALLAQAVVDLEALDAYAKLPALKTSQPQLYLDLIGDSCHAAHGLALVR
;
A
#
# COMPACT_ATOMS: atom_id res chain seq x y z
N MET A 1 69.96 -1.69 25.06
CA MET A 1 69.37 -1.14 26.30
C MET A 1 68.59 0.12 25.95
N HIS A 2 67.32 0.02 25.57
CA HIS A 2 66.42 1.16 25.36
C HIS A 2 65.04 0.78 25.91
N ASN A 3 64.62 1.52 26.93
CA ASN A 3 63.33 1.40 27.59
C ASN A 3 62.26 2.10 26.74
N ALA A 4 61.20 1.38 26.37
CA ALA A 4 59.98 1.96 25.83
C ALA A 4 58.97 2.21 26.97
N PRO A 5 58.25 3.34 27.00
CA PRO A 5 57.25 3.61 28.02
C PRO A 5 55.95 2.84 27.70
N ARG A 6 55.38 2.20 28.73
CA ARG A 6 54.06 1.56 28.69
C ARG A 6 52.97 2.63 28.74
N LEU A 7 52.14 2.70 27.70
CA LEU A 7 50.92 3.50 27.67
C LEU A 7 49.83 2.74 28.46
N VAL A 8 49.33 3.32 29.54
CA VAL A 8 48.15 2.83 30.27
C VAL A 8 46.91 3.44 29.61
N VAL A 9 46.11 2.60 28.93
CA VAL A 9 44.82 3.01 28.39
C VAL A 9 43.75 2.75 29.46
N ALA A 10 43.24 3.83 30.06
CA ALA A 10 42.09 3.77 30.95
C ALA A 10 40.82 3.59 30.12
N ALA A 11 40.17 2.44 30.27
CA ALA A 11 38.86 2.17 29.70
C ALA A 11 37.79 2.93 30.51
N GLY A 12 37.39 4.11 30.02
CA GLY A 12 36.23 4.83 30.52
C GLY A 12 34.95 4.17 30.00
N LEU A 13 34.24 3.47 30.88
CA LEU A 13 32.88 2.98 30.63
C LEU A 13 31.93 4.19 30.57
N VAL A 14 31.54 4.63 29.37
CA VAL A 14 30.46 5.61 29.21
C VAL A 14 29.14 4.84 29.20
N THR A 15 28.52 4.71 30.36
CA THR A 15 27.12 4.30 30.47
C THR A 15 26.23 5.46 30.02
N ALA A 16 25.82 5.44 28.75
CA ALA A 16 24.75 6.31 28.27
C ALA A 16 23.42 5.85 28.89
N THR A 17 23.01 6.51 29.96
CA THR A 17 21.65 6.42 30.48
C THR A 17 20.70 7.06 29.46
N VAL A 18 19.93 6.21 28.76
CA VAL A 18 18.78 6.66 27.96
C VAL A 18 17.69 7.08 28.93
N ALA A 19 17.57 8.39 29.16
CA ALA A 19 16.41 8.94 29.83
C ALA A 19 15.22 8.84 28.87
N ALA A 20 14.30 7.91 29.15
CA ALA A 20 12.99 7.88 28.52
C ALA A 20 12.18 9.09 29.00
N SER A 21 12.22 10.19 28.26
CA SER A 21 11.40 11.37 28.50
C SER A 21 10.06 11.25 27.77
N GLY A 22 8.95 11.29 28.52
CA GLY A 22 7.58 11.20 28.01
C GLY A 22 7.08 12.41 27.21
N ALA A 23 7.83 12.85 26.20
CA ALA A 23 7.48 13.94 25.28
C ALA A 23 7.17 13.47 23.84
N GLU A 24 7.34 12.19 23.52
CA GLU A 24 7.17 11.66 22.15
C GLU A 24 5.73 11.33 21.73
N ILE A 25 4.73 11.42 22.61
CA ILE A 25 3.34 11.04 22.28
C ILE A 25 2.60 12.14 21.50
N ALA A 26 2.89 13.42 21.78
CA ALA A 26 2.20 14.55 21.15
C ALA A 26 2.41 14.63 19.62
N PRO A 27 3.62 14.41 19.07
CA PRO A 27 3.85 14.45 17.62
C PRO A 27 3.08 13.39 16.83
N ILE A 28 2.92 12.16 17.35
CA ILE A 28 2.26 11.08 16.62
C ILE A 28 0.74 11.31 16.55
N ALA A 29 0.12 11.70 17.67
CA ALA A 29 -1.32 11.98 17.69
C ALA A 29 -1.68 13.18 16.79
N GLN A 30 -0.84 14.22 16.79
CA GLN A 30 -0.98 15.35 15.88
C GLN A 30 -0.82 14.92 14.41
N ALA A 31 0.22 14.16 14.08
CA ALA A 31 0.45 13.67 12.73
C ALA A 31 -0.74 12.85 12.20
N GLU A 32 -1.32 11.99 13.04
CA GLU A 32 -2.52 11.24 12.65
C GLU A 32 -3.72 12.16 12.42
N ALA A 33 -3.94 13.15 13.29
CA ALA A 33 -5.02 14.12 13.13
C ALA A 33 -4.87 14.94 11.85
N THR A 34 -3.65 15.41 11.53
CA THR A 34 -3.33 16.10 10.27
C THR A 34 -3.63 15.17 9.09
N LEU A 35 -3.02 13.98 9.02
CA LEU A 35 -3.21 13.04 7.90
C LEU A 35 -4.68 12.67 7.69
N ARG A 36 -5.42 12.42 8.78
CA ARG A 36 -6.85 12.10 8.72
C ARG A 36 -7.67 13.29 8.21
N THR A 37 -7.37 14.51 8.64
CA THR A 37 -8.04 15.72 8.21
C THR A 37 -7.76 15.99 6.73
N GLU A 38 -6.51 15.86 6.32
CA GLU A 38 -6.13 16.05 4.92
C GLU A 38 -6.73 14.97 4.02
N CYS A 39 -6.77 13.71 4.45
CA CYS A 39 -7.50 12.67 3.72
C CYS A 39 -9.00 13.02 3.62
N LEU A 40 -9.64 13.44 4.70
CA LEU A 40 -11.06 13.83 4.71
C LEU A 40 -11.36 14.97 3.72
N LEU A 41 -10.49 15.97 3.63
CA LEU A 41 -10.70 17.14 2.78
C LEU A 41 -10.31 16.90 1.33
N THR A 42 -9.17 16.25 1.10
CA THR A 42 -8.54 16.19 -0.22
C THR A 42 -8.96 14.97 -1.03
N ALA A 43 -9.39 13.89 -0.36
CA ALA A 43 -9.91 12.70 -1.03
C ALA A 43 -11.37 12.83 -1.47
N ALA A 44 -12.05 13.92 -1.11
CA ALA A 44 -13.50 14.08 -1.27
C ALA A 44 -13.94 14.61 -2.65
N ASP A 45 -13.05 14.78 -3.63
CA ASP A 45 -13.42 15.27 -4.97
C ASP A 45 -14.34 14.28 -5.70
N PRO A 46 -15.62 14.61 -5.95
CA PRO A 46 -16.57 13.69 -6.60
C PRO A 46 -16.19 13.36 -8.05
N LYS A 47 -15.26 14.11 -8.66
CA LYS A 47 -14.77 13.85 -10.01
C LYS A 47 -13.57 12.89 -10.05
N ASN A 48 -13.04 12.51 -8.89
CA ASN A 48 -11.84 11.69 -8.77
C ASN A 48 -12.13 10.42 -7.94
N PRO A 49 -12.65 9.34 -8.56
CA PRO A 49 -13.04 8.14 -7.83
C PRO A 49 -11.82 7.39 -7.27
N TRP A 50 -10.62 7.57 -7.87
CA TRP A 50 -9.38 7.10 -7.29
C TRP A 50 -9.14 7.72 -5.91
N ALA A 51 -9.30 9.05 -5.77
CA ALA A 51 -9.15 9.73 -4.50
C ALA A 51 -10.23 9.28 -3.50
N LEU A 52 -11.49 9.21 -3.94
CA LEU A 52 -12.59 8.73 -3.10
C LEU A 52 -12.35 7.34 -2.54
N ALA A 53 -11.77 6.42 -3.33
CA ALA A 53 -11.43 5.07 -2.88
C ALA A 53 -10.39 5.07 -1.76
N HIS A 54 -9.38 5.95 -1.82
CA HIS A 54 -8.42 6.12 -0.73
C HIS A 54 -9.07 6.72 0.52
N GLY A 55 -10.02 7.65 0.35
CA GLY A 55 -10.86 8.15 1.44
C GLY A 55 -11.67 7.04 2.12
N ILE A 56 -12.25 6.12 1.35
CA ILE A 56 -12.95 4.94 1.88
C ILE A 56 -11.98 4.03 2.67
N VAL A 57 -10.78 3.78 2.15
CA VAL A 57 -9.76 2.96 2.85
C VAL A 57 -9.42 3.55 4.21
N ALA A 58 -9.22 4.86 4.30
CA ALA A 58 -8.81 5.51 5.54
C ALA A 58 -9.94 5.78 6.53
N LEU A 59 -11.12 6.15 6.03
CA LEU A 59 -12.22 6.70 6.83
C LEU A 59 -13.44 5.77 6.89
N GLY A 60 -13.40 4.66 6.15
CA GLY A 60 -14.43 3.64 6.13
C GLY A 60 -15.56 3.90 5.13
N PRO A 61 -16.56 2.99 5.06
CA PRO A 61 -17.59 2.99 4.03
C PRO A 61 -18.59 4.15 4.12
N ALA A 62 -18.60 4.87 5.24
CA ALA A 62 -19.45 6.05 5.45
C ALA A 62 -18.83 7.35 4.92
N PHE A 63 -17.60 7.31 4.40
CA PHE A 63 -16.93 8.47 3.82
C PHE A 63 -17.80 9.11 2.71
N ALA A 64 -17.87 10.44 2.73
CA ALA A 64 -18.68 11.22 1.80
C ALA A 64 -17.80 12.04 0.87
N ALA A 65 -18.22 12.18 -0.38
CA ALA A 65 -17.68 13.15 -1.30
C ALA A 65 -18.09 14.58 -0.89
N ALA A 66 -17.42 15.57 -1.45
CA ALA A 66 -17.64 16.99 -1.15
C ALA A 66 -19.04 17.49 -1.55
N ASP A 67 -19.74 16.78 -2.43
CA ASP A 67 -21.13 17.05 -2.81
C ASP A 67 -22.17 16.42 -1.85
N GLY A 68 -21.71 15.78 -0.77
CA GLY A 68 -22.56 15.16 0.27
C GLY A 68 -23.01 13.74 -0.04
N ARG A 69 -22.77 13.20 -1.25
CA ARG A 69 -23.06 11.80 -1.55
C ARG A 69 -22.04 10.88 -0.87
N ARG A 70 -22.43 9.64 -0.54
CA ARG A 70 -21.47 8.64 -0.08
C ARG A 70 -20.47 8.34 -1.20
N ALA A 71 -19.19 8.27 -0.87
CA ALA A 71 -18.10 8.04 -1.83
C ALA A 71 -18.34 6.76 -2.66
N GLN A 72 -18.79 5.68 -2.02
CA GLN A 72 -19.17 4.44 -2.71
C GLN A 72 -20.29 4.62 -3.75
N ASP A 73 -21.23 5.53 -3.51
CA ASP A 73 -22.33 5.79 -4.44
C ASP A 73 -21.84 6.62 -5.63
N VAL A 74 -20.93 7.57 -5.40
CA VAL A 74 -20.27 8.34 -6.46
C VAL A 74 -19.43 7.44 -7.36
N ILE A 75 -18.53 6.65 -6.76
CA ILE A 75 -17.65 5.73 -7.50
C ILE A 75 -18.47 4.83 -8.43
N VAL A 76 -19.48 4.14 -7.89
CA VAL A 76 -20.22 3.16 -8.69
C VAL A 76 -21.19 3.82 -9.66
N ARG A 77 -21.99 4.79 -9.23
CA ARG A 77 -23.05 5.35 -10.10
C ARG A 77 -22.50 6.19 -11.24
N ASP A 78 -21.40 6.89 -11.02
CA ASP A 78 -20.90 7.89 -11.96
C ASP A 78 -19.81 7.32 -12.88
N PHE A 79 -19.07 6.28 -12.45
CA PHE A 79 -17.88 5.80 -13.17
C PHE A 79 -17.94 4.33 -13.61
N VAL A 80 -18.89 3.53 -13.12
CA VAL A 80 -19.03 2.16 -13.65
C VAL A 80 -19.64 2.21 -15.05
N HIS A 81 -19.11 1.38 -15.94
CA HIS A 81 -19.74 1.14 -17.21
C HIS A 81 -19.81 -0.34 -17.54
N ARG A 82 -20.69 -0.66 -18.47
CA ARG A 82 -20.93 -2.01 -18.97
C ARG A 82 -20.02 -2.30 -20.15
N VAL A 83 -19.34 -3.44 -20.12
CA VAL A 83 -18.65 -4.01 -21.28
C VAL A 83 -19.23 -5.40 -21.58
N ASP A 84 -19.49 -5.64 -22.86
CA ASP A 84 -19.94 -6.95 -23.33
C ASP A 84 -18.70 -7.84 -23.49
N ALA A 85 -18.51 -8.80 -22.60
CA ALA A 85 -17.37 -9.71 -22.69
C ALA A 85 -17.64 -10.74 -23.80
N GLN A 86 -16.82 -10.68 -24.86
CA GLN A 86 -16.83 -11.70 -25.91
C GLN A 86 -16.27 -13.02 -25.37
N ARG A 87 -16.98 -14.11 -25.64
CA ARG A 87 -16.45 -15.46 -25.47
C ARG A 87 -15.44 -15.76 -26.58
N THR A 88 -14.53 -16.68 -26.29
CA THR A 88 -13.58 -17.22 -27.26
C THR A 88 -14.24 -18.01 -28.40
N ASP A 89 -15.50 -18.43 -28.26
CA ASP A 89 -16.30 -19.09 -29.31
C ASP A 89 -17.09 -18.10 -30.19
N GLY A 90 -16.86 -16.79 -30.04
CA GLY A 90 -17.52 -15.75 -30.82
C GLY A 90 -18.93 -15.38 -30.32
N GLY A 91 -19.42 -15.99 -29.25
CA GLY A 91 -20.65 -15.59 -28.58
C GLY A 91 -20.46 -14.37 -27.65
N VAL A 92 -21.49 -13.54 -27.49
CA VAL A 92 -21.60 -12.58 -26.38
C VAL A 92 -22.44 -13.26 -25.31
N ASP A 93 -21.88 -13.53 -24.13
CA ASP A 93 -22.61 -14.33 -23.12
C ASP A 93 -22.52 -13.74 -21.72
N ARG A 94 -21.64 -12.75 -21.47
CA ARG A 94 -21.49 -12.18 -20.13
C ARG A 94 -21.29 -10.67 -20.18
N THR A 95 -22.24 -9.97 -19.59
CA THR A 95 -22.09 -8.57 -19.23
C THR A 95 -21.11 -8.46 -18.06
N VAL A 96 -20.06 -7.66 -18.22
CA VAL A 96 -19.10 -7.33 -17.17
C VAL A 96 -19.21 -5.84 -16.85
N PHE A 97 -19.21 -5.49 -15.58
CA PHE A 97 -19.13 -4.11 -15.12
C PHE A 97 -17.68 -3.79 -14.75
N THR A 98 -17.17 -2.68 -15.25
CA THR A 98 -15.77 -2.27 -15.06
C THR A 98 -15.67 -0.75 -14.92
N PHE A 99 -14.46 -0.30 -14.57
CA PHE A 99 -14.08 1.11 -14.53
C PHE A 99 -13.00 1.37 -15.59
N ASP A 100 -13.01 2.57 -16.17
CA ASP A 100 -11.90 3.01 -17.00
C ASP A 100 -10.67 3.28 -16.13
N ARG A 101 -9.46 3.21 -16.71
CA ARG A 101 -8.26 3.62 -15.98
C ARG A 101 -8.22 5.14 -15.78
N TYR A 102 -8.65 5.88 -16.81
CA TYR A 102 -8.62 7.35 -16.84
C TYR A 102 -9.86 7.89 -17.55
N ALA A 103 -10.35 9.04 -17.09
CA ALA A 103 -11.35 9.82 -17.80
C ALA A 103 -10.76 10.46 -19.08
N PRO A 104 -11.60 10.97 -20.02
CA PRO A 104 -11.12 11.65 -21.22
C PRO A 104 -10.21 12.86 -20.97
N ASP A 105 -10.33 13.50 -19.80
CA ASP A 105 -9.48 14.62 -19.37
C ASP A 105 -8.22 14.18 -18.60
N HIS A 106 -7.90 12.88 -18.65
CA HIS A 106 -6.80 12.23 -17.94
C HIS A 106 -6.93 12.19 -16.41
N THR A 107 -8.09 12.52 -15.85
CA THR A 107 -8.35 12.28 -14.42
C THR A 107 -8.26 10.78 -14.11
N PRO A 108 -7.50 10.35 -13.09
CA PRO A 108 -7.41 8.94 -12.73
C PRO A 108 -8.77 8.43 -12.22
N ILE A 109 -9.23 7.31 -12.79
CA ILE A 109 -10.41 6.60 -12.31
C ILE A 109 -9.96 5.34 -11.57
N GLU A 110 -9.40 4.38 -12.30
CA GLU A 110 -8.80 3.16 -11.77
C GLU A 110 -7.41 2.92 -12.39
N PRO A 111 -6.40 3.77 -12.10
CA PRO A 111 -5.06 3.63 -12.65
C PRO A 111 -4.39 2.30 -12.26
N HIS A 112 -4.83 1.65 -11.18
CA HIS A 112 -4.39 0.33 -10.74
C HIS A 112 -5.53 -0.67 -10.86
N ALA A 113 -5.30 -1.82 -11.50
CA ALA A 113 -6.35 -2.79 -11.78
C ALA A 113 -7.15 -3.18 -10.52
N ASN A 114 -8.47 -2.96 -10.56
CA ASN A 114 -9.44 -3.33 -9.54
C ASN A 114 -9.27 -2.63 -8.18
N LEU A 115 -8.54 -1.50 -8.12
CA LEU A 115 -8.36 -0.70 -6.90
C LEU A 115 -9.69 -0.20 -6.32
N LEU A 116 -10.65 0.22 -7.15
CA LEU A 116 -11.93 0.72 -6.68
C LEU A 116 -12.73 -0.40 -6.03
N ILE A 117 -12.83 -1.54 -6.71
CA ILE A 117 -13.57 -2.73 -6.23
C ILE A 117 -12.91 -3.28 -4.95
N LYS A 118 -11.58 -3.37 -4.91
CA LYS A 118 -10.83 -3.73 -3.70
C LYS A 118 -11.22 -2.85 -2.53
N SER A 119 -11.22 -1.53 -2.72
CA SER A 119 -11.49 -0.56 -1.65
C SER A 119 -12.90 -0.71 -1.09
N LEU A 120 -13.90 -0.93 -1.96
CA LEU A 120 -15.28 -1.20 -1.56
C LEU A 120 -15.40 -2.51 -0.77
N VAL A 121 -14.77 -3.58 -1.25
CA VAL A 121 -14.78 -4.89 -0.60
C VAL A 121 -14.11 -4.85 0.77
N LEU A 122 -12.90 -4.30 0.86
CA LEU A 122 -12.13 -4.25 2.11
C LEU A 122 -12.73 -3.27 3.14
N ALA A 123 -13.54 -2.31 2.70
CA ALA A 123 -14.35 -1.48 3.59
C ALA A 123 -15.58 -2.20 4.18
N GLY A 124 -15.80 -3.47 3.81
CA GLY A 124 -16.85 -4.32 4.38
C GLY A 124 -18.23 -4.12 3.77
N LEU A 125 -18.32 -3.56 2.57
CA LEU A 125 -19.60 -3.50 1.84
C LEU A 125 -20.07 -4.93 1.53
N LYS A 126 -21.39 -5.12 1.55
CA LYS A 126 -22.03 -6.42 1.26
C LYS A 126 -22.18 -6.63 -0.23
N ASP A 127 -22.10 -7.88 -0.67
CA ASP A 127 -22.32 -8.31 -2.07
C ASP A 127 -23.64 -7.82 -2.65
N THR A 128 -24.68 -7.83 -1.80
CA THR A 128 -26.03 -7.43 -2.16
C THR A 128 -26.23 -5.91 -2.18
N GLN A 129 -25.20 -5.12 -1.81
CA GLN A 129 -25.24 -3.68 -1.98
C GLN A 129 -25.39 -3.39 -3.47
N ALA A 130 -26.45 -2.66 -3.80
CA ALA A 130 -26.85 -2.39 -5.18
C ALA A 130 -26.87 -0.89 -5.47
N TRP A 131 -26.61 -0.55 -6.72
CA TRP A 131 -26.68 0.80 -7.24
C TRP A 131 -27.44 0.82 -8.56
N GLU A 132 -28.30 1.82 -8.73
CA GLU A 132 -28.87 2.17 -10.03
C GLU A 132 -27.85 3.04 -10.77
N THR A 133 -27.42 2.60 -11.95
CA THR A 133 -26.40 3.27 -12.77
C THR A 133 -26.93 3.50 -14.18
N PRO A 134 -26.30 4.38 -15.00
CA PRO A 134 -26.64 4.51 -16.42
C PRO A 134 -26.54 3.19 -17.19
N SER A 135 -25.72 2.25 -16.70
CA SER A 135 -25.50 0.92 -17.27
C SER A 135 -26.50 -0.14 -16.78
N GLY A 136 -27.46 0.25 -15.95
CA GLY A 136 -28.43 -0.63 -15.28
C GLY A 136 -28.11 -0.84 -13.80
N LYS A 137 -28.88 -1.70 -13.15
CA LYS A 137 -28.65 -2.08 -11.75
C LYS A 137 -27.40 -2.95 -11.64
N VAL A 138 -26.47 -2.56 -10.77
CA VAL A 138 -25.23 -3.31 -10.48
C VAL A 138 -25.12 -3.56 -8.98
N THR A 139 -24.64 -4.74 -8.61
CA THR A 139 -24.30 -5.07 -7.21
C THR A 139 -22.80 -5.17 -7.00
N LEU A 140 -22.33 -5.13 -5.75
CA LEU A 140 -20.91 -5.37 -5.46
C LEU A 140 -20.51 -6.79 -5.85
N GLY A 141 -21.43 -7.76 -5.72
CA GLY A 141 -21.25 -9.12 -6.21
C GLY A 141 -21.01 -9.17 -7.72
N ASP A 142 -21.73 -8.37 -8.51
CA ASP A 142 -21.53 -8.29 -9.96
C ASP A 142 -20.17 -7.70 -10.34
N LEU A 143 -19.72 -6.66 -9.61
CA LEU A 143 -18.38 -6.07 -9.78
C LEU A 143 -17.28 -7.09 -9.48
N VAL A 144 -17.36 -7.78 -8.34
CA VAL A 144 -16.41 -8.84 -7.98
C VAL A 144 -16.43 -9.95 -9.02
N LYS A 145 -17.62 -10.34 -9.49
CA LYS A 145 -17.73 -11.35 -10.55
C LYS A 145 -17.08 -10.88 -11.84
N GLY A 146 -17.21 -9.61 -12.17
CA GLY A 146 -16.49 -8.97 -13.28
C GLY A 146 -14.99 -9.14 -13.19
N VAL A 147 -14.41 -8.95 -11.98
CA VAL A 147 -12.98 -9.19 -11.73
C VAL A 147 -12.60 -10.64 -12.00
N GLU A 148 -13.32 -11.62 -11.45
CA GLU A 148 -13.06 -13.04 -11.71
C GLU A 148 -13.13 -13.38 -13.20
N LEU A 149 -14.12 -12.81 -13.90
CA LEU A 149 -14.33 -13.04 -15.32
C LEU A 149 -13.22 -12.43 -16.19
N GLY A 150 -12.71 -11.24 -15.84
CA GLY A 150 -11.61 -10.59 -16.54
C GLY A 150 -10.21 -11.03 -16.13
N PHE A 151 -10.08 -11.75 -15.00
CA PHE A 151 -8.78 -12.10 -14.46
C PHE A 151 -8.01 -13.07 -15.37
N THR A 152 -6.80 -12.67 -15.75
CA THR A 152 -5.87 -13.50 -16.50
C THR A 152 -4.56 -13.59 -15.71
N HIS A 153 -4.14 -14.80 -15.37
CA HIS A 153 -2.88 -15.04 -14.68
C HIS A 153 -1.75 -15.24 -15.69
N VAL A 154 -0.76 -14.35 -15.69
CA VAL A 154 0.39 -14.36 -16.62
C VAL A 154 1.71 -14.20 -15.86
N PRO A 155 2.11 -15.18 -15.03
CA PRO A 155 3.21 -15.03 -14.09
C PRO A 155 4.58 -14.82 -14.75
N GLN A 156 4.70 -15.10 -16.06
CA GLN A 156 5.92 -14.86 -16.85
C GLN A 156 6.09 -13.40 -17.30
N ASN A 157 5.06 -12.56 -17.16
CA ASN A 157 5.11 -11.15 -17.53
C ASN A 157 5.49 -10.28 -16.31
N GLU A 158 6.61 -9.58 -16.34
CA GLU A 158 7.04 -8.72 -15.22
C GLU A 158 6.05 -7.58 -14.94
N LEU A 159 5.50 -6.96 -16.01
CA LEU A 159 4.53 -5.87 -15.89
C LEU A 159 3.22 -6.29 -15.20
N TYR A 160 2.88 -7.58 -15.24
CA TYR A 160 1.72 -8.09 -14.50
C TYR A 160 1.91 -7.92 -13.00
N TRP A 161 3.10 -8.21 -12.49
CA TRP A 161 3.38 -8.16 -11.05
C TRP A 161 3.47 -6.73 -10.50
N GLU A 162 3.76 -5.75 -11.35
CA GLU A 162 3.79 -4.33 -10.98
C GLU A 162 2.41 -3.82 -10.53
N ASP A 163 1.32 -4.40 -11.05
CA ASP A 163 -0.06 -3.89 -10.88
C ASP A 163 -1.04 -4.91 -10.27
N VAL A 164 -0.75 -6.22 -10.29
CA VAL A 164 -1.73 -7.23 -9.86
C VAL A 164 -2.02 -7.20 -8.34
N GLY A 165 -1.17 -6.56 -7.52
CA GLY A 165 -1.29 -6.58 -6.06
C GLY A 165 -2.67 -6.18 -5.53
N TRP A 166 -3.33 -5.18 -6.13
CA TRP A 166 -4.70 -4.79 -5.73
C TRP A 166 -5.73 -5.86 -6.07
N THR A 167 -5.60 -6.47 -7.24
CA THR A 167 -6.50 -7.55 -7.67
C THR A 167 -6.32 -8.80 -6.81
N LEU A 168 -5.09 -9.19 -6.50
CA LEU A 168 -4.82 -10.35 -5.65
C LEU A 168 -5.34 -10.15 -4.22
N ASP A 169 -5.21 -8.95 -3.67
CA ASP A 169 -5.73 -8.63 -2.34
C ASP A 169 -7.27 -8.68 -2.28
N LEU A 170 -7.93 -8.16 -3.33
CA LEU A 170 -9.36 -8.32 -3.53
C LEU A 170 -9.75 -9.80 -3.61
N LEU A 171 -9.13 -10.58 -4.50
CA LEU A 171 -9.46 -12.00 -4.64
C LEU A 171 -9.15 -12.79 -3.35
N ALA A 172 -8.07 -12.44 -2.65
CA ALA A 172 -7.76 -13.02 -1.36
C ALA A 172 -8.90 -12.79 -0.36
N GLU A 173 -9.53 -11.62 -0.30
CA GLU A 173 -10.70 -11.38 0.55
C GLU A 173 -11.89 -12.28 0.20
N ARG A 174 -12.15 -12.45 -1.09
CA ARG A 174 -13.37 -13.08 -1.61
C ARG A 174 -13.31 -14.61 -1.66
N HIS A 175 -12.11 -15.16 -1.74
CA HIS A 175 -11.89 -16.59 -1.85
C HIS A 175 -11.29 -17.19 -0.58
N THR A 176 -11.34 -18.51 -0.53
CA THR A 176 -10.72 -19.32 0.51
C THR A 176 -10.02 -20.50 -0.17
N PRO A 177 -9.07 -21.20 0.47
CA PRO A 177 -8.46 -22.39 -0.13
C PRO A 177 -9.47 -23.49 -0.47
N ALA A 178 -10.62 -23.57 0.21
CA ALA A 178 -11.69 -24.51 -0.12
C ALA A 178 -12.54 -24.06 -1.33
N ARG A 179 -12.45 -22.79 -1.74
CA ARG A 179 -13.19 -22.17 -2.84
C ARG A 179 -12.25 -21.27 -3.65
N SER A 180 -11.11 -21.82 -4.06
CA SER A 180 -10.05 -21.08 -4.74
C SER A 180 -10.24 -20.98 -6.26
N ARG A 181 -11.17 -21.75 -6.83
CA ARG A 181 -11.32 -21.89 -8.27
C ARG A 181 -12.48 -21.08 -8.83
N PHE A 182 -12.23 -20.46 -9.98
CA PHE A 182 -13.25 -19.83 -10.82
C PHE A 182 -12.86 -19.98 -12.30
N VAL A 183 -13.81 -19.73 -13.20
CA VAL A 183 -13.60 -19.77 -14.66
C VAL A 183 -13.74 -18.37 -15.22
N ASN A 184 -12.71 -17.89 -15.92
CA ASN A 184 -12.70 -16.56 -16.54
C ASN A 184 -13.43 -16.57 -17.89
N THR A 185 -13.50 -15.42 -18.58
CA THR A 185 -14.16 -15.30 -19.89
C THR A 185 -13.46 -16.06 -21.01
N ARG A 186 -12.19 -16.43 -20.82
CA ARG A 186 -11.41 -17.25 -21.76
C ARG A 186 -11.64 -18.75 -21.58
N GLY A 187 -12.50 -19.15 -20.64
CA GLY A 187 -12.72 -20.55 -20.29
C GLY A 187 -11.58 -21.17 -19.48
N GLU A 188 -10.62 -20.37 -19.04
CA GLU A 188 -9.50 -20.83 -18.22
C GLU A 188 -9.98 -21.02 -16.78
N THR A 189 -9.67 -22.17 -16.20
CA THR A 189 -9.85 -22.38 -14.76
C THR A 189 -8.69 -21.74 -14.03
N VAL A 190 -8.97 -20.71 -13.26
CA VAL A 190 -8.00 -20.06 -12.38
C VAL A 190 -8.08 -20.73 -11.01
N ASP A 191 -6.96 -21.18 -10.46
CA ASP A 191 -6.85 -21.64 -9.07
C ASP A 191 -6.05 -20.62 -8.26
N LEU A 192 -6.71 -19.92 -7.35
CA LEU A 192 -6.06 -18.89 -6.54
C LEU A 192 -4.96 -19.45 -5.61
N ILE A 193 -4.97 -20.76 -5.32
CA ILE A 193 -3.84 -21.37 -4.58
C ILE A 193 -2.56 -21.26 -5.41
N ASP A 194 -2.61 -21.60 -6.69
CA ASP A 194 -1.46 -21.57 -7.59
C ASP A 194 -1.02 -20.12 -7.84
N VAL A 195 -1.98 -19.23 -8.12
CA VAL A 195 -1.73 -17.79 -8.30
C VAL A 195 -1.01 -17.19 -7.09
N MET A 196 -1.43 -17.50 -5.87
CA MET A 196 -0.82 -16.95 -4.65
C MET A 196 0.52 -17.62 -4.32
N ASN A 197 0.75 -18.87 -4.72
CA ASN A 197 2.08 -19.49 -4.64
C ASN A 197 3.06 -18.82 -5.60
N ASP A 198 2.63 -18.52 -6.83
CA ASP A 198 3.41 -17.77 -7.81
C ASP A 198 3.66 -16.34 -7.34
N ALA A 199 2.69 -15.68 -6.72
CA ALA A 199 2.87 -14.36 -6.12
C ALA A 199 3.93 -14.37 -5.01
N LEU A 200 3.93 -15.37 -4.13
CA LEU A 200 4.98 -15.50 -3.10
C LEU A 200 6.35 -15.78 -3.74
N ALA A 201 6.43 -16.67 -4.73
CA ALA A 201 7.67 -16.96 -5.44
C ALA A 201 8.22 -15.72 -6.16
N TYR A 202 7.35 -14.93 -6.78
CA TYR A 202 7.72 -13.66 -7.39
C TYR A 202 8.16 -12.65 -6.35
N LEU A 203 7.48 -12.53 -5.20
CA LEU A 203 7.90 -11.62 -4.13
C LEU A 203 9.31 -11.95 -3.63
N GLU A 204 9.64 -13.23 -3.46
CA GLU A 204 10.98 -13.70 -3.10
C GLU A 204 12.03 -13.27 -4.13
N LEU A 205 11.71 -13.38 -5.43
CA LEU A 205 12.58 -12.91 -6.51
C LEU A 205 12.74 -11.39 -6.49
N ALA A 206 11.64 -10.65 -6.39
CA ALA A 206 11.63 -9.19 -6.39
C ALA A 206 12.33 -8.60 -5.15
N GLN A 207 12.32 -9.33 -4.02
CA GLN A 207 13.01 -8.96 -2.79
C GLN A 207 14.41 -9.56 -2.65
N LYS A 208 14.95 -10.24 -3.67
CA LYS A 208 16.23 -10.95 -3.59
C LYS A 208 17.36 -10.06 -3.08
N ASP A 209 17.55 -8.87 -3.64
CA ASP A 209 18.61 -7.95 -3.22
C ASP A 209 18.46 -7.51 -1.75
N LEU A 210 17.21 -7.32 -1.29
CA LEU A 210 16.90 -7.00 0.10
C LEU A 210 17.20 -8.18 1.04
N ALA A 211 16.83 -9.39 0.64
CA ALA A 211 17.12 -10.60 1.39
C ALA A 211 18.64 -10.83 1.51
N GLU A 212 19.38 -10.70 0.41
CA GLU A 212 20.85 -10.81 0.40
C GLU A 212 21.50 -9.71 1.26
N GLY A 213 20.99 -8.47 1.17
CA GLY A 213 21.45 -7.36 2.00
C GLY A 213 21.24 -7.62 3.49
N MET A 214 20.08 -8.17 3.86
CA MET A 214 19.77 -8.54 5.25
C MET A 214 20.71 -9.65 5.76
N ASP A 215 20.95 -10.70 4.97
CA ASP A 215 21.82 -11.82 5.33
C ASP A 215 23.28 -11.42 5.48
N GLN A 216 23.72 -10.46 4.67
CA GLN A 216 25.07 -9.91 4.73
C GLN A 216 25.19 -8.75 5.73
N HIS A 217 24.12 -8.47 6.49
CA HIS A 217 24.05 -7.37 7.46
C HIS A 217 24.45 -6.02 6.85
N ARG A 218 24.15 -5.80 5.57
CA ARG A 218 24.36 -4.51 4.92
C ARG A 218 23.46 -3.48 5.60
N PRO A 219 23.92 -2.23 5.78
CA PRO A 219 23.04 -1.18 6.26
C PRO A 219 21.92 -0.91 5.24
N GLU A 220 22.18 -0.95 3.94
CA GLU A 220 21.14 -0.63 2.97
C GLU A 220 21.33 -1.37 1.65
N VAL A 221 20.23 -1.44 0.91
CA VAL A 221 20.20 -1.82 -0.51
C VAL A 221 19.78 -0.59 -1.29
N PRO A 222 20.64 -0.06 -2.18
CA PRO A 222 20.34 1.15 -2.93
C PRO A 222 19.07 1.03 -3.77
N LYS A 223 18.20 2.03 -3.68
CA LYS A 223 16.96 2.15 -4.44
C LYS A 223 17.24 2.76 -5.82
N ARG A 224 17.31 1.90 -6.83
CA ARG A 224 17.63 2.21 -8.23
C ARG A 224 16.51 1.78 -9.19
N LYS A 225 15.25 1.76 -8.70
CA LYS A 225 14.06 1.28 -9.43
C LYS A 225 14.21 -0.14 -9.97
N GLN A 226 14.72 -1.05 -9.14
CA GLN A 226 14.93 -2.46 -9.46
C GLN A 226 14.19 -3.39 -8.49
N GLY A 227 13.86 -4.60 -8.94
CA GLY A 227 13.14 -5.59 -8.13
C GLY A 227 11.87 -4.98 -7.53
N ILE A 228 11.63 -5.20 -6.23
CA ILE A 228 10.44 -4.68 -5.54
C ILE A 228 10.35 -3.14 -5.55
N TYR A 229 11.46 -2.43 -5.76
CA TYR A 229 11.47 -0.97 -5.86
C TYR A 229 10.96 -0.43 -7.20
N ALA A 230 10.84 -1.27 -8.23
CA ALA A 230 10.25 -0.90 -9.52
C ALA A 230 8.70 -0.87 -9.47
N HIS A 231 8.11 -1.59 -8.52
CA HIS A 231 6.66 -1.70 -8.38
C HIS A 231 6.02 -0.39 -7.92
N ALA A 232 4.76 -0.18 -8.32
CA ALA A 232 3.91 0.86 -7.75
C ALA A 232 3.82 0.72 -6.21
N CYS A 233 3.84 1.86 -5.51
CA CYS A 233 3.96 1.93 -4.04
C CYS A 233 5.10 1.07 -3.46
N GLY A 234 6.16 0.82 -4.24
CA GLY A 234 7.27 -0.04 -3.86
C GLY A 234 6.85 -1.47 -3.55
N GLY A 235 5.78 -1.98 -4.17
CA GLY A 235 5.32 -3.37 -4.03
C GLY A 235 4.64 -3.70 -2.71
N LEU A 236 4.34 -2.71 -1.86
CA LEU A 236 3.70 -2.94 -0.56
C LEU A 236 2.29 -3.53 -0.70
N HIS A 237 1.54 -3.21 -1.76
CA HIS A 237 0.24 -3.86 -2.02
C HIS A 237 0.37 -5.34 -2.42
N LEU A 238 1.45 -5.74 -3.09
CA LEU A 238 1.70 -7.17 -3.36
C LEU A 238 2.00 -7.92 -2.05
N ILE A 239 2.80 -7.31 -1.16
CA ILE A 239 3.06 -7.86 0.19
C ILE A 239 1.77 -7.96 0.99
N GLN A 240 0.91 -6.93 0.94
CA GLN A 240 -0.41 -6.95 1.57
C GLN A 240 -1.27 -8.09 1.04
N ALA A 241 -1.36 -8.29 -0.28
CA ALA A 241 -2.14 -9.39 -0.87
C ALA A 241 -1.66 -10.77 -0.39
N ILE A 242 -0.34 -10.99 -0.38
CA ILE A 242 0.28 -12.24 0.08
C ILE A 242 -0.01 -12.46 1.56
N ASN A 243 0.19 -11.44 2.41
CA ASN A 243 -0.16 -11.51 3.82
C ASN A 243 -1.66 -11.74 4.03
N HIS A 244 -2.50 -11.20 3.16
CA HIS A 244 -3.94 -11.36 3.28
C HIS A 244 -4.37 -12.80 3.01
N TRP A 245 -3.77 -13.47 2.01
CA TRP A 245 -4.00 -14.90 1.77
C TRP A 245 -3.40 -15.80 2.86
N ALA A 246 -2.29 -15.37 3.46
CA ALA A 246 -1.73 -16.03 4.63
C ALA A 246 -2.67 -16.00 5.86
N ARG A 247 -3.84 -15.33 5.83
CA ARG A 247 -4.79 -15.39 6.95
C ARG A 247 -5.29 -16.82 7.24
N PHE A 248 -5.27 -17.70 6.24
CA PHE A 248 -5.68 -19.10 6.38
C PHE A 248 -4.56 -19.96 7.01
N PRO A 249 -4.83 -20.68 8.13
CA PRO A 249 -3.81 -21.48 8.82
C PRO A 249 -3.11 -22.52 7.93
N GLN A 250 -3.83 -23.16 7.01
CA GLN A 250 -3.28 -24.13 6.07
C GLN A 250 -2.30 -23.50 5.08
N VAL A 251 -2.55 -22.25 4.66
CA VAL A 251 -1.64 -21.49 3.78
C VAL A 251 -0.37 -21.14 4.55
N ARG A 252 -0.49 -20.60 5.77
CA ARG A 252 0.69 -20.31 6.61
C ARG A 252 1.54 -21.54 6.87
N LYS A 253 0.90 -22.67 7.15
CA LYS A 253 1.60 -23.94 7.37
C LYS A 253 2.35 -24.38 6.11
N ALA A 254 1.75 -24.23 4.93
CA ALA A 254 2.36 -24.61 3.66
C ALA A 254 3.52 -23.69 3.27
N TRP A 255 3.38 -22.38 3.45
CA TRP A 255 4.44 -21.42 3.14
C TRP A 255 5.56 -21.40 4.17
N GLY A 256 5.22 -21.56 5.46
CA GLY A 256 6.15 -21.64 6.58
C GLY A 256 7.22 -20.54 6.53
N LYS A 257 8.49 -20.97 6.57
CA LYS A 257 9.66 -20.08 6.60
C LYS A 257 9.77 -19.14 5.41
N ARG A 258 9.21 -19.49 4.24
CA ARG A 258 9.23 -18.62 3.06
C ARG A 258 8.49 -17.31 3.33
N TRP A 259 7.30 -17.42 3.91
CA TRP A 259 6.47 -16.27 4.28
C TRP A 259 7.06 -15.49 5.46
N GLU A 260 7.48 -16.18 6.52
CA GLU A 260 8.14 -15.55 7.67
C GLU A 260 9.37 -14.72 7.24
N ARG A 261 10.15 -15.26 6.31
CA ARG A 261 11.31 -14.57 5.74
C ARG A 261 10.93 -13.28 5.02
N GLN A 262 9.81 -13.21 4.31
CA GLN A 262 9.39 -11.96 3.66
C GLN A 262 8.95 -10.89 4.68
N ILE A 263 8.44 -11.31 5.85
CA ILE A 263 8.16 -10.39 6.97
C ILE A 263 9.48 -9.83 7.51
N ASP A 264 10.49 -10.67 7.72
CA ASP A 264 11.82 -10.19 8.15
C ASP A 264 12.43 -9.22 7.15
N VAL A 265 12.34 -9.52 5.85
CA VAL A 265 12.80 -8.62 4.78
C VAL A 265 12.06 -7.28 4.81
N LEU A 266 10.74 -7.28 5.06
CA LEU A 266 9.95 -6.04 5.20
C LEU A 266 10.47 -5.18 6.37
N PHE A 267 10.79 -5.77 7.52
CA PHE A 267 11.35 -5.05 8.66
C PHE A 267 12.79 -4.57 8.41
N TYR A 268 13.62 -5.35 7.73
CA TYR A 268 14.94 -4.89 7.28
C TYR A 268 14.83 -3.70 6.33
N ARG A 269 13.88 -3.76 5.39
CA ARG A 269 13.63 -2.72 4.40
C ARG A 269 13.31 -1.36 5.03
N LEU A 270 12.61 -1.32 6.18
CA LEU A 270 12.37 -0.09 6.92
C LEU A 270 13.68 0.68 7.20
N GLY A 271 14.66 0.01 7.79
CA GLY A 271 15.96 0.63 8.08
C GLY A 271 16.75 0.97 6.81
N SER A 272 16.69 0.11 5.79
CA SER A 272 17.36 0.31 4.51
C SER A 272 16.83 1.56 3.77
N GLU A 273 15.51 1.72 3.65
CA GLU A 273 14.92 2.89 2.97
C GLU A 273 15.01 4.15 3.83
N GLN A 274 14.93 4.05 5.17
CA GLN A 274 15.11 5.20 6.06
C GLN A 274 16.43 5.92 5.80
N ARG A 275 17.56 5.19 5.78
CA ARG A 275 18.89 5.78 5.53
C ARG A 275 18.96 6.52 4.19
N GLN A 276 18.31 5.98 3.17
CA GLN A 276 18.27 6.59 1.85
C GLN A 276 17.42 7.86 1.84
N TYR A 277 16.29 7.87 2.54
CA TYR A 277 15.50 9.09 2.71
C TYR A 277 16.23 10.15 3.54
N ASP A 278 16.93 9.76 4.60
CA ASP A 278 17.72 10.67 5.44
C ASP A 278 18.84 11.31 4.61
N ALA A 279 19.55 10.52 3.80
CA ALA A 279 20.57 11.01 2.89
C ALA A 279 19.99 11.94 1.80
N ALA A 280 18.86 11.56 1.19
CA ALA A 280 18.19 12.38 0.19
C ALA A 280 17.68 13.70 0.79
N TRP A 281 17.13 13.67 2.00
CA TRP A 281 16.65 14.86 2.70
C TRP A 281 17.78 15.83 3.05
N ALA A 282 18.92 15.29 3.51
CA ALA A 282 20.11 16.09 3.77
C ALA A 282 20.64 16.77 2.49
N GLN A 283 20.63 16.07 1.35
CA GLN A 283 20.97 16.66 0.05
C GLN A 283 19.96 17.73 -0.38
N ALA A 284 18.66 17.49 -0.18
CA ALA A 284 17.58 18.41 -0.52
C ALA A 284 17.62 19.73 0.28
N GLN A 285 18.37 19.79 1.39
CA GLN A 285 18.64 21.07 2.07
C GLN A 285 19.34 22.08 1.15
N LYS A 286 20.13 21.60 0.18
CA LYS A 286 20.82 22.42 -0.82
C LYS A 286 20.06 22.51 -2.16
N MET A 287 18.98 21.76 -2.31
CA MET A 287 18.19 21.65 -3.54
C MET A 287 16.69 21.70 -3.19
N PRO A 288 16.14 22.90 -2.89
CA PRO A 288 14.79 23.04 -2.34
C PRO A 288 13.69 22.39 -3.18
N GLN A 289 13.87 22.32 -4.50
CA GLN A 289 12.93 21.68 -5.43
C GLN A 289 12.69 20.18 -5.13
N PHE A 290 13.60 19.51 -4.43
CA PHE A 290 13.46 18.10 -4.06
C PHE A 290 12.86 17.87 -2.67
N LYS A 291 12.74 18.91 -1.83
CA LYS A 291 12.21 18.75 -0.46
C LYS A 291 10.81 18.15 -0.46
N LEU A 292 9.88 18.74 -1.21
CA LEU A 292 8.50 18.26 -1.22
C LEU A 292 8.38 16.83 -1.77
N PRO A 293 8.95 16.46 -2.94
CA PRO A 293 8.94 15.08 -3.41
C PRO A 293 9.49 14.09 -2.37
N ILE A 294 10.59 14.42 -1.69
CA ILE A 294 11.18 13.53 -0.69
C ILE A 294 10.29 13.38 0.55
N ALA A 295 9.70 14.48 1.04
CA ALA A 295 8.76 14.43 2.18
C ALA A 295 7.54 13.56 1.85
N VAL A 296 6.98 13.70 0.64
CA VAL A 296 5.86 12.86 0.18
C VAL A 296 6.26 11.39 0.08
N GLN A 297 7.44 11.07 -0.47
CA GLN A 297 7.93 9.68 -0.53
C GLN A 297 8.17 9.07 0.86
N ARG A 298 8.56 9.88 1.86
CA ARG A 298 8.66 9.43 3.26
C ARG A 298 7.28 9.09 3.83
N VAL A 299 6.28 9.96 3.65
CA VAL A 299 4.90 9.66 4.06
C VAL A 299 4.37 8.41 3.36
N LYS A 300 4.58 8.29 2.06
CA LYS A 300 4.25 7.10 1.26
C LYS A 300 4.82 5.84 1.87
N PHE A 301 6.14 5.78 2.03
CA PHE A 301 6.79 4.56 2.48
C PHE A 301 6.41 4.18 3.92
N TYR A 302 6.51 5.12 4.86
CA TYR A 302 6.21 4.82 6.26
C TYR A 302 4.72 4.54 6.47
N GLY A 303 3.83 5.26 5.78
CA GLY A 303 2.40 5.01 5.79
C GLY A 303 2.03 3.61 5.30
N HIS A 304 2.52 3.22 4.11
CA HIS A 304 2.28 1.89 3.57
C HIS A 304 2.95 0.78 4.40
N PHE A 305 4.12 1.02 4.99
CA PHE A 305 4.75 0.08 5.91
C PHE A 305 3.85 -0.16 7.13
N LEU A 306 3.39 0.91 7.79
CA LEU A 306 2.51 0.83 8.96
C LEU A 306 1.17 0.17 8.63
N GLU A 307 0.58 0.50 7.48
CA GLU A 307 -0.63 -0.17 7.00
C GLU A 307 -0.39 -1.67 6.78
N THR A 308 0.72 -2.04 6.14
CA THR A 308 1.05 -3.45 5.85
C THR A 308 1.24 -4.26 7.13
N VAL A 309 1.98 -3.75 8.12
CA VAL A 309 2.17 -4.45 9.40
C VAL A 309 0.90 -4.41 10.28
N GLY A 310 0.12 -3.33 10.23
CA GLY A 310 -1.18 -3.24 10.89
C GLY A 310 -2.16 -4.28 10.36
N ARG A 311 -2.23 -4.44 9.03
CA ARG A 311 -3.03 -5.51 8.38
C ARG A 311 -2.50 -6.90 8.70
N LEU A 312 -1.18 -7.10 8.71
CA LEU A 312 -0.57 -8.36 9.15
C LEU A 312 -1.04 -8.76 10.56
N LYS A 313 -1.05 -7.83 11.53
CA LYS A 313 -1.61 -8.07 12.87
C LYS A 313 -3.11 -8.39 12.81
N LYS A 314 -3.91 -7.55 12.14
CA LYS A 314 -5.38 -7.64 12.09
C LYS A 314 -5.87 -8.92 11.41
N GLU A 315 -5.30 -9.27 10.27
CA GLU A 315 -5.78 -10.35 9.40
C GLU A 315 -5.19 -11.70 9.77
N ASN A 316 -3.95 -11.74 10.26
CA ASN A 316 -3.24 -12.99 10.54
C ASN A 316 -3.16 -13.32 12.03
N GLY A 317 -3.48 -12.36 12.92
CA GLY A 317 -3.17 -12.48 14.35
C GLY A 317 -1.66 -12.52 14.61
N TYR A 318 -0.85 -11.96 13.71
CA TYR A 318 0.60 -12.00 13.80
C TYR A 318 1.08 -11.31 15.08
N ARG A 319 2.01 -11.96 15.80
CA ARG A 319 2.56 -11.47 17.06
C ARG A 319 3.96 -10.94 16.83
N PHE A 320 4.09 -9.62 16.82
CA PHE A 320 5.39 -8.97 16.73
C PHE A 320 6.24 -9.22 17.97
N ASP A 321 7.50 -9.56 17.76
CA ASP A 321 8.50 -9.61 18.83
C ASP A 321 8.88 -8.19 19.32
N ALA A 322 9.79 -8.11 20.29
CA ALA A 322 10.20 -6.83 20.86
C ALA A 322 10.91 -5.92 19.84
N LYS A 323 11.72 -6.49 18.93
CA LYS A 323 12.47 -5.74 17.92
C LYS A 323 11.53 -5.19 16.85
N GLN A 324 10.55 -6.00 16.41
CA GLN A 324 9.52 -5.61 15.45
C GLN A 324 8.60 -4.54 16.02
N LYS A 325 8.21 -4.63 17.30
CA LYS A 325 7.44 -3.56 17.97
C LYS A 325 8.22 -2.24 18.02
N ALA A 326 9.49 -2.30 18.42
CA ALA A 326 10.35 -1.10 18.42
C ALA A 326 10.50 -0.51 17.01
N ALA A 327 10.60 -1.34 15.97
CA ALA A 327 10.63 -0.89 14.58
C ALA A 327 9.30 -0.25 14.13
N ILE A 328 8.15 -0.76 14.58
CA ILE A 328 6.83 -0.15 14.33
C ILE A 328 6.75 1.23 15.00
N ASP A 329 7.13 1.34 16.27
CA ASP A 329 7.13 2.62 16.99
C ASP A 329 8.08 3.64 16.36
N HIS A 330 9.26 3.18 15.92
CA HIS A 330 10.20 4.01 15.16
C HIS A 330 9.61 4.48 13.83
N ALA A 331 8.94 3.61 13.07
CA ALA A 331 8.25 3.99 11.84
C ALA A 331 7.12 5.02 12.08
N ARG A 332 6.41 4.93 13.21
CA ARG A 332 5.39 5.93 13.61
C ARG A 332 6.04 7.30 13.87
N ALA A 333 7.17 7.33 14.57
CA ALA A 333 7.92 8.57 14.80
C ALA A 333 8.47 9.17 13.49
N LEU A 334 9.01 8.34 12.59
CA LEU A 334 9.50 8.77 11.28
C LEU A 334 8.38 9.34 10.40
N LEU A 335 7.19 8.72 10.43
CA LEU A 335 6.01 9.24 9.75
C LEU A 335 5.57 10.58 10.35
N ALA A 336 5.53 10.69 11.68
CA ALA A 336 5.17 11.95 12.34
C ALA A 336 6.11 13.10 11.95
N GLN A 337 7.42 12.84 11.90
CA GLN A 337 8.38 13.83 11.41
C GLN A 337 8.15 14.18 9.93
N ALA A 338 7.84 13.20 9.07
CA ALA A 338 7.55 13.46 7.67
C ALA A 338 6.29 14.34 7.48
N VAL A 339 5.29 14.20 8.36
CA VAL A 339 4.10 15.08 8.37
C VAL A 339 4.48 16.51 8.77
N VAL A 340 5.30 16.69 9.82
CA VAL A 340 5.83 18.01 10.19
C VAL A 340 6.59 18.65 9.03
N ASP A 341 7.38 17.86 8.30
CA ASP A 341 8.12 18.33 7.12
C ASP A 341 7.17 18.75 5.98
N LEU A 342 6.03 18.06 5.78
CA LEU A 342 5.01 18.46 4.81
C LEU A 342 4.29 19.75 5.21
N GLU A 343 3.95 19.92 6.50
CA GLU A 343 3.35 21.14 7.04
C GLU A 343 4.29 22.34 6.85
N ALA A 344 5.58 22.19 7.18
CA ALA A 344 6.59 23.22 6.98
C ALA A 344 6.83 23.60 5.51
N LEU A 345 6.42 22.73 4.58
CA LEU A 345 6.50 22.96 3.14
C LEU A 345 5.19 23.46 2.54
N ASP A 346 4.16 23.73 3.35
CA ASP A 346 2.81 24.09 2.91
C ASP A 346 2.26 23.11 1.86
N ALA A 347 2.56 21.81 2.02
CA ALA A 347 2.32 20.80 0.99
C ALA A 347 0.84 20.76 0.55
N TYR A 348 -0.08 20.72 1.51
CA TYR A 348 -1.52 20.64 1.24
C TYR A 348 -2.10 21.93 0.67
N ALA A 349 -1.63 23.10 1.13
CA ALA A 349 -2.01 24.39 0.56
C ALA A 349 -1.60 24.54 -0.91
N LYS A 350 -0.57 23.81 -1.35
CA LYS A 350 -0.09 23.80 -2.73
C LYS A 350 -0.83 22.83 -3.64
N LEU A 351 -1.75 22.01 -3.14
CA LEU A 351 -2.49 21.02 -3.94
C LEU A 351 -3.10 21.58 -5.24
N PRO A 352 -3.78 22.75 -5.25
CA PRO A 352 -4.32 23.31 -6.50
C PRO A 352 -3.25 23.57 -7.56
N ALA A 353 -2.07 24.06 -7.16
CA ALA A 353 -0.95 24.29 -8.07
C ALA A 353 -0.26 22.97 -8.49
N LEU A 354 -0.15 22.01 -7.58
CA LEU A 354 0.44 20.70 -7.85
C LEU A 354 -0.41 19.90 -8.84
N LYS A 355 -1.75 20.00 -8.77
CA LYS A 355 -2.66 19.31 -9.69
C LYS A 355 -2.31 19.58 -11.16
N THR A 356 -1.88 20.81 -11.47
CA THR A 356 -1.47 21.21 -12.83
C THR A 356 0.02 20.99 -13.09
N SER A 357 0.89 21.37 -12.15
CA SER A 357 2.34 21.42 -12.38
C SER A 357 3.07 20.10 -12.14
N GLN A 358 2.59 19.28 -11.20
CA GLN A 358 3.17 17.99 -10.81
C GLN A 358 2.04 16.99 -10.47
N PRO A 359 1.26 16.52 -11.46
CA PRO A 359 0.05 15.73 -11.21
C PRO A 359 0.31 14.47 -10.38
N GLN A 360 1.43 13.78 -10.58
CA GLN A 360 1.78 12.61 -9.77
C GLN A 360 2.03 12.97 -8.30
N LEU A 361 2.69 14.10 -8.03
CA LEU A 361 2.95 14.54 -6.66
C LEU A 361 1.65 14.98 -5.96
N TYR A 362 0.71 15.56 -6.72
CA TYR A 362 -0.65 15.84 -6.25
C TYR A 362 -1.38 14.55 -5.86
N LEU A 363 -1.34 13.52 -6.71
CA LEU A 363 -1.97 12.23 -6.41
C LEU A 363 -1.30 11.56 -5.20
N ASP A 364 0.03 11.43 -5.21
CA ASP A 364 0.79 10.86 -4.11
C ASP A 364 0.43 11.54 -2.77
N LEU A 365 0.36 12.87 -2.71
CA LEU A 365 0.01 13.58 -1.48
C LEU A 365 -1.40 13.24 -0.96
N ILE A 366 -2.37 12.99 -1.83
CA ILE A 366 -3.73 12.61 -1.43
C ILE A 366 -3.78 11.14 -0.98
N GLY A 367 -3.40 10.23 -1.88
CA GLY A 367 -3.52 8.79 -1.65
C GLY A 367 -2.62 8.30 -0.52
N ASP A 368 -1.37 8.77 -0.49
CA ASP A 368 -0.38 8.33 0.50
C ASP A 368 -0.70 8.90 1.90
N SER A 369 -1.37 10.06 1.99
CA SER A 369 -1.85 10.59 3.27
C SER A 369 -2.99 9.75 3.84
N CYS A 370 -3.91 9.29 2.99
CA CYS A 370 -4.97 8.36 3.39
C CYS A 370 -4.39 7.01 3.86
N HIS A 371 -3.45 6.42 3.11
CA HIS A 371 -2.76 5.20 3.54
C HIS A 371 -1.99 5.39 4.86
N ALA A 372 -1.34 6.54 5.04
CA ALA A 372 -0.63 6.85 6.28
C ALA A 372 -1.57 7.01 7.48
N ALA A 373 -2.71 7.69 7.32
CA ALA A 373 -3.74 7.80 8.35
C ALA A 373 -4.29 6.41 8.74
N HIS A 374 -4.61 5.58 7.75
CA HIS A 374 -5.08 4.22 7.97
C HIS A 374 -4.02 3.36 8.66
N GLY A 375 -2.77 3.44 8.22
CA GLY A 375 -1.65 2.73 8.80
C GLY A 375 -1.45 3.05 10.28
N LEU A 376 -1.47 4.33 10.65
CA LEU A 376 -1.42 4.77 12.05
C LEU A 376 -2.59 4.20 12.86
N ALA A 377 -3.80 4.23 12.32
CA ALA A 377 -4.98 3.71 13.00
C ALA A 377 -4.90 2.19 13.27
N LEU A 378 -4.33 1.42 12.36
CA LEU A 378 -4.21 -0.05 12.49
C LEU A 378 -3.15 -0.51 13.50
N VAL A 379 -2.10 0.29 13.72
CA VAL A 379 -0.98 -0.06 14.61
C VAL A 379 -1.12 0.52 16.02
N ARG A 380 -2.24 1.16 16.34
CA ARG A 380 -2.57 1.65 17.68
C ARG A 380 -2.63 0.54 18.74
#